data_AF-A0AAE1KWX4-F1
#
_entry.id   AF-A0AAE1KWX4-F1
#
_cell.length_a   1.000
_cell.length_b   1.000
_cell.length_c   1.000
_cell.angle_alpha   90.00
_cell.angle_beta   90.00
_cell.angle_gamma   90.00
#
_symmetry.space_group_name_H-M   'P 1'
#
loop_
_entity.id
_entity.type
_entity.pdbx_description
1 polymer ?
#
loop_
_entity_poly.entity_id
_entity_poly.type
_entity_poly.pdbx_seq_one_letter_code
_entity_poly.pdbx_strand_id
1 'polypeptide(L)'
;MALQTSGRRILLGLVSQSCHHVRGKFHKQALTNAGVQKKRMDLFSKEAERQAALVTDVEKIEVQYQGQPEDCTLIMNKNISTPYNCAQHITQMIMDRSVLAEVDGQVWDMHRPLEDNCSLRFLHFKQSDPYYANKAFWRSASVMLGAVLESTFKDNIYVELCSYPSPNVRTGSFVYDVDLKIPTWTPTKEELRTLSGEMVKLAMAGHRFQRLEVDASLALKMFEDNHYKTLQIPHIAAQSSTGNTVVLYQIGNFLEISRGPMIANTNFLGKVSVMAVHPIQTNQGQLFRIQGVALPKGIMLNHFTYGILEKRAAELNSGRIPVINKDDLQPTKAAEALST
;
A
#
# COMPACT_ATOMS: atom_id res chain seq x y z
N MET A 1 -16.76 10.27 -24.04
CA MET A 1 -16.87 8.94 -24.69
C MET A 1 -16.33 7.92 -23.69
N ALA A 2 -17.21 7.26 -22.94
CA ALA A 2 -16.81 6.35 -21.87
C ALA A 2 -16.49 4.97 -22.47
N LEU A 3 -15.21 4.59 -22.44
CA LEU A 3 -14.76 3.25 -22.80
C LEU A 3 -14.98 2.32 -21.59
N GLN A 4 -16.00 1.47 -21.65
CA GLN A 4 -16.18 0.33 -20.75
C GLN A 4 -15.03 -0.67 -20.99
N THR A 5 -14.08 -0.72 -20.07
CA THR A 5 -13.03 -1.73 -20.03
C THR A 5 -13.57 -3.00 -19.37
N SER A 6 -14.07 -3.94 -20.18
CA SER A 6 -14.41 -5.30 -19.74
C SER A 6 -13.12 -6.09 -19.45
N GLY A 7 -12.58 -5.97 -18.24
CA GLY A 7 -11.46 -6.78 -17.75
C GLY A 7 -11.86 -8.25 -17.53
N ARG A 8 -11.03 -9.19 -18.00
CA ARG A 8 -11.18 -10.64 -17.75
C ARG A 8 -10.96 -10.92 -16.27
N ARG A 9 -12.03 -11.17 -15.50
CA ARG A 9 -11.94 -11.57 -14.08
C ARG A 9 -11.64 -13.06 -13.94
N ILE A 10 -10.80 -13.42 -12.98
CA ILE A 10 -10.32 -14.79 -12.71
C ILE A 10 -11.48 -15.69 -12.21
N LEU A 11 -11.52 -16.95 -12.66
CA LEU A 11 -12.51 -17.97 -12.30
C LEU A 11 -11.79 -19.14 -11.63
N LEU A 12 -12.08 -19.40 -10.36
CA LEU A 12 -11.68 -20.66 -9.74
C LEU A 12 -12.69 -21.74 -10.14
N GLY A 13 -12.22 -22.77 -10.84
CA GLY A 13 -13.05 -23.88 -11.30
C GLY A 13 -13.58 -24.69 -10.11
N LEU A 14 -14.85 -24.50 -9.75
CA LEU A 14 -15.54 -25.31 -8.75
C LEU A 14 -16.63 -26.14 -9.43
N VAL A 15 -16.58 -27.45 -9.19
CA VAL A 15 -17.57 -28.45 -9.62
C VAL A 15 -18.87 -28.24 -8.85
N SER A 16 -19.98 -28.06 -9.55
CA SER A 16 -21.30 -27.85 -8.94
C SER A 16 -21.94 -29.17 -8.49
N GLN A 17 -22.38 -29.24 -7.24
CA GLN A 17 -23.47 -30.13 -6.85
C GLN A 17 -24.61 -29.29 -6.24
N SER A 18 -25.77 -29.44 -6.86
CA SER A 18 -27.04 -28.78 -6.56
C SER A 18 -27.73 -29.39 -5.34
N CYS A 19 -28.23 -28.56 -4.43
CA CYS A 19 -29.30 -28.94 -3.51
C CYS A 19 -30.24 -27.75 -3.25
N HIS A 20 -31.52 -27.96 -3.52
CA HIS A 20 -32.61 -27.02 -3.31
C HIS A 20 -33.00 -26.93 -1.83
N HIS A 21 -33.05 -25.71 -1.28
CA HIS A 21 -34.02 -25.40 -0.23
C HIS A 21 -34.34 -23.90 -0.17
N VAL A 22 -35.63 -23.60 -0.30
CA VAL A 22 -36.21 -22.25 -0.19
C VAL A 22 -36.47 -21.96 1.29
N ARG A 23 -35.99 -20.83 1.80
CA ARG A 23 -36.58 -20.14 2.97
C ARG A 23 -36.14 -18.68 3.01
N GLY A 24 -37.13 -17.79 3.07
CA GLY A 24 -36.95 -16.34 3.06
C GLY A 24 -36.06 -15.84 4.20
N LYS A 25 -35.14 -14.94 3.86
CA LYS A 25 -34.35 -14.13 4.79
C LYS A 25 -34.17 -12.76 4.16
N PHE A 26 -34.44 -11.71 4.92
CA PHE A 26 -33.97 -10.35 4.65
C PHE A 26 -32.52 -10.46 4.16
N HIS A 27 -32.29 -10.16 2.88
CA HIS A 27 -30.94 -10.19 2.32
C HIS A 27 -30.17 -9.03 2.95
N LYS A 28 -29.39 -9.31 4.00
CA LYS A 28 -28.18 -8.54 4.25
C LYS A 28 -27.43 -8.56 2.92
N GLN A 29 -27.32 -7.42 2.23
CA GLN A 29 -26.55 -7.33 1.00
C GLN A 29 -25.20 -7.99 1.25
N ALA A 30 -24.85 -8.97 0.42
CA ALA A 30 -23.54 -9.61 0.51
C ALA A 30 -22.48 -8.52 0.37
N LEU A 31 -21.55 -8.47 1.30
CA LEU A 31 -20.45 -7.52 1.29
C LEU A 31 -19.60 -7.80 0.04
N THR A 32 -19.47 -6.83 -0.86
CA THR A 32 -18.67 -6.95 -2.08
C THR A 32 -17.39 -6.14 -1.94
N ASN A 33 -16.31 -6.57 -2.60
CA ASN A 33 -15.03 -5.83 -2.62
C ASN A 33 -15.24 -4.38 -3.09
N ALA A 34 -16.04 -4.18 -4.14
CA ALA A 34 -16.36 -2.85 -4.66
C ALA A 34 -17.15 -1.97 -3.67
N GLY A 35 -18.09 -2.58 -2.92
CA GLY A 35 -18.84 -1.86 -1.89
C GLY A 35 -17.95 -1.39 -0.74
N VAL A 36 -17.04 -2.25 -0.30
CA VAL A 36 -16.03 -1.92 0.72
C VAL A 36 -15.08 -0.82 0.26
N GLN A 37 -14.55 -0.92 -0.96
CA GLN A 37 -13.69 0.11 -1.56
C GLN A 37 -14.37 1.46 -1.60
N LYS A 38 -15.63 1.50 -2.08
CA LYS A 38 -16.41 2.74 -2.13
C LYS A 38 -16.59 3.36 -0.75
N LYS A 39 -17.00 2.57 0.25
CA LYS A 39 -17.15 3.03 1.63
C LYS A 39 -15.85 3.62 2.18
N ARG A 40 -14.73 2.91 2.01
CA ARG A 40 -13.40 3.37 2.46
C ARG A 40 -13.00 4.67 1.78
N MET A 41 -13.22 4.79 0.47
CA MET A 41 -12.90 5.99 -0.29
C MET A 41 -13.75 7.19 0.14
N ASP A 42 -15.06 6.99 0.35
CA ASP A 42 -15.96 8.06 0.81
C ASP A 42 -15.53 8.61 2.19
N LEU A 43 -15.09 7.73 3.11
CA LEU A 43 -14.57 8.15 4.41
C LEU A 43 -13.20 8.85 4.28
N PHE A 44 -12.33 8.33 3.42
CA PHE A 44 -11.00 8.91 3.19
C PHE A 44 -11.10 10.31 2.60
N SER A 45 -11.92 10.50 1.56
CA SER A 45 -12.13 11.81 0.92
C SER A 45 -12.69 12.84 1.91
N LYS A 46 -13.69 12.46 2.72
CA LYS A 46 -14.24 13.37 3.74
C LYS A 46 -13.20 13.80 4.77
N GLU A 47 -12.36 12.87 5.22
CA GLU A 47 -11.31 13.20 6.18
C GLU A 47 -10.20 14.04 5.55
N ALA A 48 -9.80 13.74 4.30
CA ALA A 48 -8.84 14.55 3.56
C ALA A 48 -9.34 15.98 3.35
N GLU A 49 -10.62 16.16 2.99
CA GLU A 49 -11.26 17.48 2.88
C GLU A 49 -11.30 18.20 4.23
N ARG A 50 -11.64 17.49 5.31
CA ARG A 50 -11.64 18.06 6.67
C ARG A 50 -10.25 18.54 7.08
N GLN A 51 -9.21 17.75 6.83
CA GLN A 51 -7.82 18.12 7.16
C GLN A 51 -7.33 19.27 6.29
N ALA A 52 -7.68 19.29 5.00
CA ALA A 52 -7.35 20.41 4.12
C ALA A 52 -8.02 21.73 4.58
N ALA A 53 -9.26 21.66 5.07
CA ALA A 53 -9.99 22.82 5.58
C ALA A 53 -9.43 23.38 6.90
N LEU A 54 -8.60 22.63 7.64
CA LEU A 54 -7.91 23.13 8.83
C LEU A 54 -6.76 24.09 8.51
N VAL A 55 -6.27 24.09 7.26
CA VAL A 55 -5.23 25.02 6.82
C VAL A 55 -5.91 26.32 6.39
N THR A 56 -6.07 27.25 7.33
CA THR A 56 -6.77 28.53 7.10
C THR A 56 -5.87 29.60 6.48
N ASP A 57 -4.61 29.63 6.89
CA ASP A 57 -3.68 30.70 6.57
C ASP A 57 -2.46 30.17 5.81
N VAL A 58 -2.00 30.96 4.85
CA VAL A 58 -0.81 30.64 4.05
C VAL A 58 0.41 31.26 4.69
N GLU A 59 1.09 30.50 5.55
CA GLU A 59 2.39 30.85 6.11
C GLU A 59 3.53 30.43 5.16
N LYS A 60 4.59 31.24 5.07
CA LYS A 60 5.77 30.94 4.26
C LYS A 60 6.84 30.24 5.08
N ILE A 61 7.49 29.26 4.47
CA ILE A 61 8.63 28.52 5.04
C ILE A 61 9.83 28.58 4.11
N GLU A 62 11.01 28.56 4.70
CA GLU A 62 12.29 28.45 4.01
C GLU A 62 12.72 26.99 3.95
N VAL A 63 12.89 26.48 2.74
CA VAL A 63 13.35 25.11 2.48
C VAL A 63 14.76 25.17 1.89
N GLN A 64 15.74 24.70 2.66
CA GLN A 64 17.14 24.66 2.25
C GLN A 64 17.41 23.36 1.48
N TYR A 65 17.38 23.44 0.15
CA TYR A 65 17.70 22.31 -0.72
C TYR A 65 19.21 22.09 -0.78
N GLN A 66 19.62 20.84 -0.54
CA GLN A 66 21.02 20.42 -0.63
C GLN A 66 21.14 19.29 -1.66
N GLY A 67 21.90 19.51 -2.74
CA GLY A 67 22.10 18.52 -3.78
C GLY A 67 22.46 19.07 -5.15
N GLN A 68 22.36 18.19 -6.15
CA GLN A 68 22.65 18.55 -7.54
C GLN A 68 21.40 19.14 -8.22
N PRO A 69 21.52 20.18 -9.06
CA PRO A 69 22.76 20.71 -9.62
C PRO A 69 23.54 21.65 -8.67
N GLU A 70 22.84 22.39 -7.82
CA GLU A 70 23.41 23.30 -6.83
C GLU A 70 22.47 23.43 -5.63
N ASP A 71 23.03 23.78 -4.48
CA ASP A 71 22.28 24.07 -3.26
C ASP A 71 21.50 25.39 -3.44
N CYS A 72 20.26 25.43 -2.97
CA CYS A 72 19.44 26.62 -3.07
C CYS A 72 18.41 26.73 -1.95
N THR A 73 17.90 27.95 -1.72
CA THR A 73 16.81 28.20 -0.77
C THR A 73 15.52 28.41 -1.53
N LEU A 74 14.47 27.65 -1.18
CA LEU A 74 13.14 27.76 -1.76
C LEU A 74 12.17 28.32 -0.73
N ILE A 75 11.33 29.28 -1.14
CA ILE A 75 10.27 29.82 -0.29
C ILE A 75 8.96 29.13 -0.64
N MET A 76 8.48 28.29 0.28
CA MET A 76 7.31 27.41 0.08
C MET A 76 6.18 27.75 1.05
N ASN A 77 5.02 27.13 0.89
CA ASN A 77 3.88 27.32 1.79
C ASN A 77 3.83 26.21 2.84
N LYS A 78 3.77 26.59 4.11
CA LYS A 78 3.60 25.68 5.25
C LYS A 78 2.34 24.84 5.10
N ASN A 79 2.39 23.55 5.45
CA ASN A 79 1.28 22.60 5.43
C ASN A 79 0.58 22.41 4.06
N ILE A 80 1.12 22.99 2.98
CA ILE A 80 0.56 22.93 1.63
C ILE A 80 1.60 22.42 0.64
N SER A 81 2.78 23.04 0.63
CA SER A 81 3.86 22.65 -0.27
C SER A 81 4.48 21.34 0.15
N THR A 82 4.87 20.55 -0.84
CA THR A 82 5.45 19.21 -0.66
C THR A 82 6.86 19.16 -1.25
N PRO A 83 7.70 18.18 -0.87
CA PRO A 83 8.99 17.97 -1.53
C PRO A 83 8.87 17.83 -3.06
N TYR A 84 7.77 17.26 -3.56
CA TYR A 84 7.49 17.21 -4.99
C TYR A 84 7.37 18.62 -5.59
N ASN A 85 6.72 19.56 -4.92
CA ASN A 85 6.66 20.94 -5.40
C ASN A 85 8.05 21.60 -5.41
N CYS A 86 8.87 21.35 -4.39
CA CYS A 86 10.27 21.80 -4.39
C CYS A 86 11.03 21.24 -5.60
N ALA A 87 10.87 19.95 -5.92
CA ALA A 87 11.48 19.33 -7.08
C ALA A 87 11.05 19.98 -8.41
N GLN A 88 9.79 20.45 -8.51
CA GLN A 88 9.29 21.18 -9.68
C GLN A 88 10.01 22.51 -9.92
N HIS A 89 10.47 23.18 -8.86
CA HIS A 89 11.21 24.44 -8.97
C HIS A 89 12.67 24.25 -9.39
N ILE A 90 13.26 23.07 -9.18
CA ILE A 90 14.68 22.83 -9.45
C ILE A 90 14.88 22.34 -10.88
N THR A 91 14.50 21.09 -11.19
CA THR A 91 14.59 20.55 -12.56
C THR A 91 13.60 19.41 -12.79
N GLN A 92 13.20 19.21 -14.05
CA GLN A 92 12.37 18.07 -14.46
C GLN A 92 13.02 16.72 -14.12
N MET A 93 14.35 16.61 -14.29
CA MET A 93 15.07 15.38 -13.97
C MET A 93 14.92 14.99 -12.50
N ILE A 94 15.03 15.95 -11.58
CA ILE A 94 14.87 15.68 -10.15
C ILE A 94 13.42 15.28 -9.86
N MET A 95 12.44 15.99 -10.43
CA MET A 95 11.03 15.64 -10.28
C MET A 95 10.74 14.19 -10.68
N ASP A 96 11.25 13.75 -11.83
CA ASP A 96 10.98 12.41 -12.37
C ASP A 96 11.77 11.30 -11.67
N ARG A 97 12.96 11.62 -11.16
CA ARG A 97 13.88 10.65 -10.54
C ARG A 97 13.65 10.48 -9.04
N SER A 98 13.09 11.48 -8.36
CA SER A 98 12.98 11.51 -6.90
C SER A 98 11.86 10.58 -6.42
N VAL A 99 12.25 9.58 -5.64
CA VAL A 99 11.36 8.53 -5.12
C VAL A 99 10.81 8.93 -3.77
N LEU A 100 11.69 9.50 -2.94
CA LEU A 100 11.48 9.95 -1.58
C LEU A 100 12.25 11.25 -1.36
N ALA A 101 11.95 11.93 -0.26
CA ALA A 101 12.73 13.03 0.25
C ALA A 101 13.36 12.65 1.60
N GLU A 102 14.37 13.41 1.98
CA GLU A 102 14.89 13.49 3.33
C GLU A 102 14.69 14.92 3.81
N VAL A 103 13.93 15.08 4.90
CA VAL A 103 13.59 16.36 5.52
C VAL A 103 14.18 16.34 6.92
N ASP A 104 15.16 17.21 7.19
CA ASP A 104 15.89 17.26 8.47
C ASP A 104 16.43 15.91 8.94
N GLY A 105 17.00 15.15 8.00
CA GLY A 105 17.55 13.81 8.25
C GLY A 105 16.51 12.70 8.38
N GLN A 106 15.21 13.01 8.26
CA GLN A 106 14.12 12.02 8.33
C GLN A 106 13.59 11.69 6.93
N VAL A 107 13.32 10.40 6.69
CA VAL A 107 12.77 9.95 5.41
C VAL A 107 11.31 10.40 5.27
N TRP A 108 11.00 11.06 4.15
CA TRP A 108 9.75 11.74 3.92
C TRP A 108 9.12 11.36 2.57
N ASP A 109 7.80 11.24 2.52
CA ASP A 109 7.05 11.02 1.27
C ASP A 109 7.11 12.27 0.39
N MET A 110 7.29 12.09 -0.93
CA MET A 110 7.37 13.21 -1.87
C MET A 110 6.12 14.12 -1.88
N HIS A 111 4.95 13.56 -1.55
CA HIS A 111 3.67 14.27 -1.54
C HIS A 111 3.16 14.59 -0.13
N ARG A 112 3.97 14.37 0.92
CA ARG A 112 3.60 14.78 2.28
C ARG A 112 3.94 16.28 2.46
N PRO A 113 3.00 17.12 2.94
CA PRO A 113 3.26 18.54 3.19
C PRO A 113 4.45 18.78 4.12
N LEU A 114 5.14 19.90 3.91
CA LEU A 114 6.21 20.39 4.78
C LEU A 114 5.62 21.22 5.91
N GLU A 115 6.03 20.91 7.14
CA GLU A 115 5.41 21.44 8.35
C GLU A 115 6.10 22.72 8.85
N ASP A 116 7.41 22.89 8.64
CA ASP A 116 8.18 24.04 9.09
C ASP A 116 9.40 24.29 8.17
N ASN A 117 10.21 25.30 8.50
CA ASN A 117 11.52 25.51 7.87
C ASN A 117 12.38 24.26 8.00
N CYS A 118 12.95 23.79 6.90
CA CYS A 118 13.63 22.50 6.88
C CYS A 118 14.76 22.44 5.86
N SER A 119 15.70 21.52 6.09
CA SER A 119 16.65 21.05 5.09
C SER A 119 16.03 19.94 4.23
N LEU A 120 16.29 19.95 2.93
CA LEU A 120 15.69 19.02 1.96
C LEU A 120 16.75 18.37 1.07
N ARG A 121 16.70 17.03 0.98
CA ARG A 121 17.46 16.23 -0.01
C ARG A 121 16.53 15.24 -0.72
N PHE A 122 16.86 14.91 -1.96
CA PHE A 122 16.07 13.94 -2.74
C PHE A 122 16.75 12.57 -2.84
N LEU A 123 15.99 11.53 -2.49
CA LEU A 123 16.43 10.14 -2.53
C LEU A 123 15.93 9.47 -3.82
N HIS A 124 16.81 8.75 -4.49
CA HIS A 124 16.53 8.07 -5.75
C HIS A 124 17.28 6.74 -5.91
N PHE A 125 16.90 5.92 -6.88
CA PHE A 125 17.45 4.55 -7.02
C PHE A 125 18.91 4.46 -7.47
N LYS A 126 19.47 5.50 -8.09
CA LYS A 126 20.83 5.52 -8.65
C LYS A 126 21.88 6.16 -7.72
N GLN A 127 21.49 6.53 -6.50
CA GLN A 127 22.44 7.04 -5.51
C GLN A 127 23.37 5.92 -5.01
N SER A 128 24.48 6.28 -4.37
CA SER A 128 25.46 5.33 -3.83
C SER A 128 24.85 4.36 -2.82
N ASP A 129 24.00 4.85 -1.91
CA ASP A 129 23.23 4.04 -0.97
C ASP A 129 21.71 4.25 -1.14
N PRO A 130 21.03 3.45 -1.98
CA PRO A 130 19.59 3.56 -2.20
C PRO A 130 18.78 2.78 -1.15
N TYR A 131 19.29 2.51 0.06
CA TYR A 131 18.63 1.69 1.07
C TYR A 131 17.16 2.08 1.32
N TYR A 132 16.90 3.36 1.64
CA TYR A 132 15.55 3.84 1.92
C TYR A 132 14.64 3.82 0.69
N ALA A 133 15.17 4.19 -0.49
CA ALA A 133 14.44 4.12 -1.75
C ALA A 133 14.03 2.68 -2.09
N ASN A 134 14.94 1.72 -1.91
CA ASN A 134 14.65 0.30 -2.10
C ASN A 134 13.59 -0.19 -1.10
N LYS A 135 13.71 0.14 0.18
CA LYS A 135 12.73 -0.26 1.19
C LYS A 135 11.33 0.27 0.88
N ALA A 136 11.22 1.53 0.46
CA ALA A 136 9.95 2.11 0.02
C ALA A 136 9.42 1.47 -1.26
N PHE A 137 10.27 1.21 -2.25
CA PHE A 137 9.87 0.52 -3.48
C PHE A 137 9.25 -0.85 -3.22
N TRP A 138 9.89 -1.67 -2.38
CA TRP A 138 9.37 -3.00 -2.05
C TRP A 138 8.08 -2.94 -1.23
N ARG A 139 7.97 -1.97 -0.32
CA ARG A 139 6.72 -1.69 0.40
C ARG A 139 5.59 -1.34 -0.56
N SER A 140 5.83 -0.38 -1.45
CA SER A 140 4.87 0.07 -2.44
C SER A 140 4.48 -1.03 -3.41
N ALA A 141 5.41 -1.90 -3.82
CA ALA A 141 5.12 -3.06 -4.66
C ALA A 141 4.16 -4.06 -3.96
N SER A 142 4.36 -4.32 -2.67
CA SER A 142 3.41 -5.10 -1.86
C SER A 142 2.04 -4.44 -1.80
N VAL A 143 1.96 -3.14 -1.50
CA VAL A 143 0.68 -2.41 -1.44
C VAL A 143 -0.05 -2.40 -2.80
N MET A 144 0.68 -2.21 -3.90
CA MET A 144 0.13 -2.31 -5.25
C MET A 144 -0.40 -3.71 -5.55
N LEU A 145 0.28 -4.76 -5.07
CA LEU A 145 -0.21 -6.13 -5.18
C LEU A 145 -1.54 -6.30 -4.41
N GLY A 146 -1.65 -5.73 -3.20
CA GLY A 146 -2.91 -5.70 -2.45
C GLY A 146 -4.06 -5.06 -3.23
N ALA A 147 -3.80 -3.92 -3.88
CA ALA A 147 -4.79 -3.22 -4.73
C ALA A 147 -5.24 -4.08 -5.93
N VAL A 148 -4.29 -4.75 -6.59
CA VAL A 148 -4.58 -5.65 -7.70
C VAL A 148 -5.39 -6.86 -7.23
N LEU A 149 -5.04 -7.44 -6.08
CA LEU A 149 -5.79 -8.57 -5.52
C LEU A 149 -7.23 -8.16 -5.18
N GLU A 150 -7.46 -7.05 -4.48
CA GLU A 150 -8.82 -6.63 -4.13
C GLU A 150 -9.71 -6.33 -5.35
N SER A 151 -9.12 -5.92 -6.49
CA SER A 151 -9.85 -5.53 -7.71
C SER A 151 -9.98 -6.62 -8.77
N THR A 152 -9.13 -7.65 -8.77
CA THR A 152 -9.07 -8.66 -9.86
C THR A 152 -10.06 -9.81 -9.68
N PHE A 153 -10.36 -10.19 -8.44
CA PHE A 153 -11.27 -11.30 -8.16
C PHE A 153 -12.72 -10.94 -8.50
N LYS A 154 -13.50 -11.97 -8.86
CA LYS A 154 -14.94 -11.82 -9.09
C LYS A 154 -15.69 -11.50 -7.80
N ASP A 155 -16.85 -10.88 -7.92
CA ASP A 155 -17.64 -10.40 -6.77
C ASP A 155 -18.13 -11.53 -5.85
N ASN A 156 -18.09 -12.78 -6.32
CA ASN A 156 -18.41 -13.97 -5.52
C ASN A 156 -17.25 -14.44 -4.63
N ILE A 157 -16.04 -13.90 -4.81
CA ILE A 157 -14.86 -14.16 -3.97
C ILE A 157 -14.53 -12.87 -3.24
N TYR A 158 -14.81 -12.86 -1.93
CA TYR A 158 -14.39 -11.77 -1.07
C TYR A 158 -12.90 -11.90 -0.77
N VAL A 159 -12.16 -10.81 -0.94
CA VAL A 159 -10.71 -10.78 -0.72
C VAL A 159 -10.44 -10.05 0.58
N GLU A 160 -10.11 -10.79 1.63
CA GLU A 160 -9.76 -10.19 2.91
C GLU A 160 -8.24 -10.04 3.02
N LEU A 161 -7.77 -8.81 2.87
CA LEU A 161 -6.36 -8.49 2.90
C LEU A 161 -5.80 -8.54 4.33
N CYS A 162 -4.79 -9.36 4.60
CA CYS A 162 -4.21 -9.49 5.94
C CYS A 162 -3.08 -8.47 6.16
N SER A 163 -1.91 -8.75 5.62
CA SER A 163 -0.73 -7.89 5.77
C SER A 163 0.37 -8.27 4.80
N TYR A 164 1.46 -7.51 4.86
CA TYR A 164 2.73 -7.86 4.24
C TYR A 164 3.83 -7.65 5.29
N PRO A 165 4.86 -8.51 5.31
CA PRO A 165 6.01 -8.35 6.19
C PRO A 165 6.79 -7.09 5.82
N SER A 166 7.55 -6.58 6.79
CA SER A 166 8.50 -5.48 6.55
C SER A 166 9.41 -5.81 5.36
N PRO A 167 9.59 -4.88 4.41
CA PRO A 167 10.36 -5.15 3.20
C PRO A 167 11.79 -5.59 3.51
N ASN A 168 12.20 -6.73 2.96
CA ASN A 168 13.57 -7.21 2.98
C ASN A 168 13.98 -7.62 1.56
N VAL A 169 14.77 -6.75 0.93
CA VAL A 169 15.21 -6.91 -0.47
C VAL A 169 15.98 -8.22 -0.68
N ARG A 170 16.66 -8.73 0.35
CA ARG A 170 17.44 -9.99 0.26
C ARG A 170 16.57 -11.23 0.10
N THR A 171 15.27 -11.14 0.44
CA THR A 171 14.35 -12.28 0.28
C THR A 171 14.09 -12.60 -1.19
N GLY A 172 14.18 -11.60 -2.08
CA GLY A 172 14.05 -11.77 -3.52
C GLY A 172 12.62 -11.65 -4.06
N SER A 173 11.59 -11.46 -3.23
CA SER A 173 10.21 -11.20 -3.67
C SER A 173 9.42 -10.27 -2.74
N PHE A 174 8.59 -9.38 -3.30
CA PHE A 174 7.61 -8.65 -2.50
C PHE A 174 6.39 -9.56 -2.34
N VAL A 175 5.70 -9.44 -1.21
CA VAL A 175 4.60 -10.35 -0.87
C VAL A 175 3.40 -9.61 -0.33
N TYR A 176 2.23 -10.22 -0.45
CA TYR A 176 1.03 -9.81 0.24
C TYR A 176 0.24 -11.06 0.66
N ASP A 177 -0.13 -11.13 1.94
CA ASP A 177 -0.87 -12.24 2.52
C ASP A 177 -2.37 -11.92 2.52
N VAL A 178 -3.19 -12.84 2.00
CA VAL A 178 -4.64 -12.67 1.88
C VAL A 178 -5.39 -13.91 2.36
N ASP A 179 -6.61 -13.68 2.85
CA ASP A 179 -7.60 -14.72 3.08
C ASP A 179 -8.69 -14.62 2.00
N LEU A 180 -8.84 -15.69 1.21
CA LEU A 180 -9.84 -15.78 0.15
C LEU A 180 -11.08 -16.59 0.59
N LYS A 181 -11.12 -17.05 1.85
CA LYS A 181 -12.18 -17.91 2.41
C LYS A 181 -12.47 -19.18 1.59
N ILE A 182 -11.45 -19.67 0.88
CA ILE A 182 -11.50 -20.91 0.09
C ILE A 182 -10.48 -21.92 0.63
N PRO A 183 -10.78 -23.23 0.58
CA PRO A 183 -9.92 -24.24 1.18
C PRO A 183 -8.60 -24.41 0.42
N THR A 184 -8.64 -24.37 -0.90
CA THR A 184 -7.47 -24.55 -1.76
C THR A 184 -7.50 -23.61 -2.94
N TRP A 185 -6.32 -23.10 -3.29
CA TRP A 185 -6.08 -22.39 -4.53
C TRP A 185 -4.70 -22.76 -5.04
N THR A 186 -4.67 -23.31 -6.25
CA THR A 186 -3.44 -23.51 -7.00
C THR A 186 -3.54 -22.66 -8.25
N PRO A 187 -2.83 -21.52 -8.33
CA PRO A 187 -2.96 -20.62 -9.45
C PRO A 187 -2.37 -21.25 -10.72
N THR A 188 -3.07 -21.09 -11.83
CA THR A 188 -2.56 -21.39 -13.16
C THR A 188 -1.53 -20.33 -13.59
N LYS A 189 -0.71 -20.65 -14.60
CA LYS A 189 0.25 -19.68 -15.16
C LYS A 189 -0.48 -18.48 -15.78
N GLU A 190 -1.66 -18.70 -16.33
CA GLU A 190 -2.53 -17.69 -16.94
C GLU A 190 -3.08 -16.72 -15.90
N GLU A 191 -3.46 -17.21 -14.71
CA GLU A 191 -3.89 -16.36 -13.59
C GLU A 191 -2.75 -15.48 -13.07
N LEU A 192 -1.55 -16.05 -12.89
CA LEU A 192 -0.36 -15.28 -12.48
C LEU A 192 0.02 -14.21 -13.50
N ARG A 193 -0.06 -14.54 -14.80
CA ARG A 193 0.12 -13.56 -15.89
C ARG A 193 -0.94 -12.47 -15.88
N THR A 194 -2.18 -12.81 -15.55
CA THR A 194 -3.27 -11.83 -15.42
C THR A 194 -2.99 -10.86 -14.28
N LEU A 195 -2.61 -11.35 -13.10
CA LEU A 195 -2.21 -10.52 -11.96
C LEU A 195 -1.02 -9.62 -12.31
N SER A 196 -0.02 -10.16 -13.02
CA SER A 196 1.14 -9.39 -13.50
C SER A 196 0.71 -8.28 -14.48
N GLY A 197 -0.23 -8.57 -15.38
CA GLY A 197 -0.78 -7.59 -16.32
C GLY A 197 -1.53 -6.46 -15.62
N GLU A 198 -2.33 -6.78 -14.59
CA GLU A 198 -3.00 -5.76 -13.77
C GLU A 198 -2.02 -4.91 -12.97
N MET A 199 -0.92 -5.48 -12.46
CA MET A 199 0.18 -4.71 -11.84
C MET A 199 0.80 -3.72 -12.81
N VAL A 200 1.04 -4.12 -14.06
CA VAL A 200 1.56 -3.23 -15.12
C VAL A 200 0.56 -2.11 -15.42
N LYS A 201 -0.74 -2.41 -15.53
CA LYS A 201 -1.78 -1.40 -15.73
C LYS A 201 -1.81 -0.37 -14.59
N LEU A 202 -1.75 -0.84 -13.34
CA LEU A 202 -1.73 0.02 -12.16
C LEU A 202 -0.46 0.91 -12.11
N ALA A 203 0.68 0.37 -12.54
CA ALA A 203 1.91 1.15 -12.67
C ALA A 203 1.77 2.25 -13.71
N MET A 204 1.25 1.93 -14.90
CA MET A 204 1.06 2.88 -16.00
C MET A 204 0.04 3.96 -15.69
N ALA A 205 -0.92 3.71 -14.80
CA ALA A 205 -1.88 4.72 -14.35
C ALA A 205 -1.23 5.88 -13.59
N GLY A 206 -0.02 5.69 -13.03
CA GLY A 206 0.76 6.75 -12.40
C GLY A 206 0.08 7.42 -11.20
N HIS A 207 -0.75 6.67 -10.47
CA HIS A 207 -1.42 7.19 -9.26
C HIS A 207 -0.39 7.61 -8.22
N ARG A 208 -0.62 8.75 -7.58
CA ARG A 208 0.15 9.20 -6.43
C ARG A 208 -0.24 8.37 -5.21
N PHE A 209 0.72 8.10 -4.33
CA PHE A 209 0.44 7.55 -3.02
C PHE A 209 -0.01 8.69 -2.11
N GLN A 210 -1.32 8.86 -1.93
CA GLN A 210 -1.86 9.91 -1.08
C GLN A 210 -1.80 9.46 0.38
N ARG A 211 -0.94 10.11 1.17
CA ARG A 211 -0.78 9.85 2.60
C ARG A 211 -1.82 10.64 3.38
N LEU A 212 -2.47 9.99 4.34
CA LEU A 212 -3.31 10.64 5.34
C LEU A 212 -3.01 10.05 6.72
N GLU A 213 -2.85 10.88 7.73
CA GLU A 213 -2.71 10.44 9.11
C GLU A 213 -4.03 10.66 9.83
N VAL A 214 -4.58 9.62 10.45
CA VAL A 214 -5.93 9.65 11.04
C VAL A 214 -5.93 9.02 12.42
N ASP A 215 -6.94 9.35 13.23
CA ASP A 215 -7.16 8.69 14.51
C ASP A 215 -7.47 7.20 14.34
N ALA A 216 -7.04 6.40 15.31
CA ALA A 216 -7.29 4.96 15.35
C ALA A 216 -8.79 4.63 15.25
N SER A 217 -9.66 5.43 15.87
CA SER A 217 -11.12 5.25 15.83
C SER A 217 -11.69 5.36 14.41
N LEU A 218 -11.19 6.33 13.63
CA LEU A 218 -11.59 6.50 12.23
C LEU A 218 -11.01 5.39 11.35
N ALA A 219 -9.75 5.01 11.57
CA ALA A 219 -9.15 3.88 10.87
C ALA A 219 -9.94 2.57 11.14
N LEU A 220 -10.35 2.30 12.38
CA LEU A 220 -11.18 1.15 12.72
C LEU A 220 -12.53 1.18 11.98
N LYS A 221 -13.16 2.34 11.85
CA LYS A 221 -14.40 2.50 11.08
C LYS A 221 -14.20 2.25 9.58
N MET A 222 -13.06 2.67 9.03
CA MET A 222 -12.72 2.42 7.63
C MET A 222 -12.50 0.93 7.34
N PHE A 223 -11.89 0.20 8.28
CA PHE A 223 -11.53 -1.22 8.13
C PHE A 223 -12.41 -2.18 8.93
N GLU A 224 -13.60 -1.78 9.36
CA GLU A 224 -14.49 -2.61 10.20
C GLU A 224 -14.90 -3.93 9.52
N ASP A 225 -14.84 -3.97 8.19
CA ASP A 225 -15.14 -5.11 7.35
C ASP A 225 -13.96 -6.08 7.16
N ASN A 226 -12.80 -5.76 7.74
CA ASN A 226 -11.58 -6.57 7.69
C ASN A 226 -11.09 -6.89 9.11
N HIS A 227 -11.23 -8.16 9.48
CA HIS A 227 -10.85 -8.71 10.78
C HIS A 227 -9.36 -8.50 11.06
N TYR A 228 -8.50 -8.78 10.09
CA TYR A 228 -7.05 -8.66 10.26
C TYR A 228 -6.61 -7.22 10.52
N LYS A 229 -7.15 -6.26 9.75
CA LYS A 229 -6.80 -4.85 9.91
C LYS A 229 -7.32 -4.28 11.23
N THR A 230 -8.53 -4.66 11.63
CA THR A 230 -9.13 -4.26 12.91
C THR A 230 -8.26 -4.67 14.10
N LEU A 231 -7.63 -5.84 14.06
CA LEU A 231 -6.70 -6.29 15.10
C LEU A 231 -5.34 -5.58 15.06
N GLN A 232 -4.86 -5.19 13.87
CA GLN A 232 -3.57 -4.53 13.70
C GLN A 232 -3.59 -3.06 14.10
N ILE A 233 -4.71 -2.37 13.85
CA ILE A 233 -4.83 -0.91 14.02
C ILE A 233 -4.48 -0.43 15.44
N PRO A 234 -5.02 -1.01 16.54
CA PRO A 234 -4.68 -0.57 17.90
C PRO A 234 -3.19 -0.69 18.21
N HIS A 235 -2.55 -1.77 17.77
CA HIS A 235 -1.12 -1.99 17.97
C HIS A 235 -0.26 -1.01 17.16
N ILE A 236 -0.68 -0.67 15.93
CA ILE A 236 -0.01 0.34 15.11
C ILE A 236 -0.17 1.72 15.74
N ALA A 237 -1.37 2.06 16.20
CA ALA A 237 -1.67 3.34 16.83
C ALA A 237 -0.83 3.56 18.10
N ALA A 238 -0.70 2.54 18.95
CA ALA A 238 0.10 2.60 20.17
C ALA A 238 1.60 2.85 19.93
N GLN A 239 2.10 2.59 18.71
CA GLN A 239 3.50 2.82 18.33
C GLN A 239 3.71 4.11 17.53
N SER A 240 2.65 4.88 17.28
CA SER A 240 2.74 6.20 16.64
C SER A 240 3.34 7.23 17.60
N SER A 241 3.84 8.34 17.06
CA SER A 241 4.35 9.46 17.85
C SER A 241 3.30 10.07 18.79
N THR A 242 2.04 10.03 18.40
CA THR A 242 0.89 10.54 19.18
C THR A 242 0.29 9.48 20.11
N GLY A 243 0.67 8.20 19.94
CA GLY A 243 0.08 7.06 20.65
C GLY A 243 -1.33 6.67 20.19
N ASN A 244 -1.93 7.37 19.22
CA ASN A 244 -3.31 7.13 18.78
C ASN A 244 -3.56 7.30 17.27
N THR A 245 -2.53 7.62 16.47
CA THR A 245 -2.69 7.84 15.02
C THR A 245 -2.24 6.65 14.17
N VAL A 246 -2.84 6.50 13.00
CA VAL A 246 -2.48 5.51 11.98
C VAL A 246 -2.33 6.22 10.64
N VAL A 247 -1.28 5.84 9.91
CA VAL A 247 -1.01 6.36 8.57
C VAL A 247 -1.67 5.47 7.52
N LEU A 248 -2.44 6.10 6.65
CA LEU A 248 -3.13 5.54 5.51
C LEU A 248 -2.48 6.00 4.21
N TYR A 249 -2.46 5.09 3.23
CA TYR A 249 -2.08 5.38 1.86
C TYR A 249 -3.19 4.98 0.91
N GLN A 250 -3.61 5.94 0.07
CA GLN A 250 -4.57 5.73 -1.00
C GLN A 250 -3.87 5.69 -2.36
N ILE A 251 -4.24 4.69 -3.17
CA ILE A 251 -3.82 4.56 -4.58
C ILE A 251 -5.03 4.22 -5.45
N GLY A 252 -5.47 5.16 -6.29
CA GLY A 252 -6.68 4.99 -7.08
C GLY A 252 -7.89 4.69 -6.17
N ASN A 253 -8.50 3.51 -6.32
CA ASN A 253 -9.66 3.10 -5.50
C ASN A 253 -9.29 2.20 -4.31
N PHE A 254 -8.01 2.12 -3.97
CA PHE A 254 -7.50 1.24 -2.91
C PHE A 254 -6.99 2.06 -1.71
N LEU A 255 -7.19 1.52 -0.51
CA LEU A 255 -6.76 2.13 0.76
C LEU A 255 -6.04 1.09 1.63
N GLU A 256 -4.90 1.48 2.20
CA GLU A 256 -4.06 0.59 3.00
C GLU A 256 -3.43 1.31 4.19
N ILE A 257 -3.23 0.59 5.30
CA ILE A 257 -2.44 1.05 6.46
C ILE A 257 -0.95 0.73 6.24
N SER A 258 -0.07 1.68 6.53
CA SER A 258 1.37 1.42 6.50
C SER A 258 2.15 2.35 7.42
N ARG A 259 3.25 1.84 7.99
CA ARG A 259 4.10 2.61 8.92
C ARG A 259 5.20 3.41 8.27
N GLY A 260 5.53 3.14 7.01
CA GLY A 260 6.69 3.75 6.36
C GLY A 260 6.32 4.39 5.04
N PRO A 261 7.17 5.32 4.57
CA PRO A 261 6.90 6.10 3.37
C PRO A 261 6.86 5.22 2.12
N MET A 262 6.11 5.68 1.13
CA MET A 262 5.91 5.01 -0.15
C MET A 262 6.69 5.75 -1.25
N ILE A 263 6.89 5.08 -2.38
CA ILE A 263 7.35 5.76 -3.60
C ILE A 263 6.35 6.86 -3.99
N ALA A 264 6.80 7.93 -4.65
CA ALA A 264 5.93 9.07 -4.93
C ALA A 264 4.67 8.70 -5.77
N ASN A 265 4.82 7.83 -6.76
CA ASN A 265 3.72 7.38 -7.62
C ASN A 265 3.93 5.96 -8.15
N THR A 266 2.87 5.31 -8.61
CA THR A 266 2.90 3.92 -9.10
C THR A 266 3.74 3.74 -10.36
N ASN A 267 4.01 4.80 -11.11
CA ASN A 267 4.81 4.76 -12.35
C ASN A 267 6.29 4.47 -12.07
N PHE A 268 6.76 4.57 -10.83
CA PHE A 268 8.09 4.10 -10.45
C PHE A 268 8.23 2.57 -10.51
N LEU A 269 7.12 1.82 -10.52
CA LEU A 269 7.13 0.39 -10.79
C LEU A 269 7.39 0.15 -12.29
N GLY A 270 8.54 -0.45 -12.60
CA GLY A 270 8.93 -0.81 -13.97
C GLY A 270 8.49 -2.23 -14.32
N LYS A 271 9.46 -3.09 -14.66
CA LYS A 271 9.18 -4.49 -14.99
C LYS A 271 8.71 -5.24 -13.75
N VAL A 272 7.56 -5.90 -13.81
CA VAL A 272 6.95 -6.64 -12.69
C VAL A 272 6.37 -7.98 -13.15
N SER A 273 6.55 -9.00 -12.32
CA SER A 273 5.97 -10.34 -12.49
C SER A 273 5.48 -10.89 -11.14
N VAL A 274 4.25 -11.38 -11.09
CA VAL A 274 3.72 -12.18 -9.96
C VAL A 274 4.04 -13.64 -10.24
N MET A 275 4.75 -14.29 -9.32
CA MET A 275 5.44 -15.55 -9.61
C MET A 275 4.85 -16.77 -8.93
N ALA A 276 4.34 -16.63 -7.71
CA ALA A 276 3.83 -17.77 -6.96
C ALA A 276 2.77 -17.36 -5.95
N VAL A 277 1.97 -18.35 -5.57
CA VAL A 277 1.08 -18.29 -4.41
C VAL A 277 1.36 -19.51 -3.55
N HIS A 278 1.63 -19.27 -2.27
CA HIS A 278 1.93 -20.32 -1.31
C HIS A 278 0.88 -20.32 -0.20
N PRO A 279 0.27 -21.47 0.14
CA PRO A 279 -0.52 -21.57 1.35
C PRO A 279 0.42 -21.47 2.57
N ILE A 280 0.11 -20.57 3.49
CA ILE A 280 0.83 -20.41 4.76
C ILE A 280 -0.13 -20.68 5.92
N GLN A 281 0.35 -21.38 6.94
CA GLN A 281 -0.44 -21.63 8.14
C GLN A 281 -0.17 -20.54 9.17
N THR A 282 -1.24 -19.89 9.63
CA THR A 282 -1.18 -18.89 10.70
C THR A 282 -2.02 -19.34 11.89
N ASN A 283 -1.95 -18.58 12.98
CA ASN A 283 -2.79 -18.82 14.16
C ASN A 283 -4.27 -18.44 13.96
N GLN A 284 -4.61 -17.74 12.88
CA GLN A 284 -6.00 -17.42 12.48
C GLN A 284 -6.53 -18.33 11.36
N GLY A 285 -5.73 -19.31 10.91
CA GLY A 285 -6.06 -20.21 9.82
C GLY A 285 -5.07 -20.14 8.66
N GLN A 286 -5.45 -20.77 7.55
CA GLN A 286 -4.64 -20.78 6.34
C GLN A 286 -4.82 -19.45 5.59
N LEU A 287 -3.70 -18.83 5.23
CA LEU A 287 -3.65 -17.67 4.32
C LEU A 287 -2.95 -18.06 3.03
N PHE A 288 -3.12 -17.24 2.00
CA PHE A 288 -2.35 -17.33 0.76
C PHE A 288 -1.33 -16.19 0.73
N ARG A 289 -0.05 -16.55 0.62
CA ARG A 289 1.05 -15.62 0.38
C ARG A 289 1.26 -15.50 -1.12
N ILE A 290 0.81 -14.39 -1.71
CA ILE A 290 1.08 -14.06 -3.11
C ILE A 290 2.38 -13.28 -3.17
N GLN A 291 3.25 -13.64 -4.10
CA GLN A 291 4.57 -13.02 -4.21
C GLN A 291 4.99 -12.75 -5.65
N GLY A 292 5.78 -11.70 -5.83
CA GLY A 292 6.28 -11.27 -7.12
C GLY A 292 7.64 -10.57 -7.03
N VAL A 293 8.18 -10.22 -8.18
CA VAL A 293 9.43 -9.47 -8.32
C VAL A 293 9.25 -8.30 -9.26
N ALA A 294 9.84 -7.16 -8.89
CA ALA A 294 9.77 -5.95 -9.69
C ALA A 294 11.10 -5.20 -9.71
N LEU A 295 11.29 -4.41 -10.76
CA LEU A 295 12.39 -3.47 -10.91
C LEU A 295 11.85 -2.05 -11.02
N PRO A 296 12.55 -1.05 -10.47
CA PRO A 296 12.21 0.34 -10.68
C PRO A 296 12.23 0.74 -12.16
N LYS A 297 11.34 1.66 -12.54
CA LYS A 297 11.31 2.27 -13.87
C LYS A 297 12.63 3.01 -14.11
N GLY A 298 13.45 2.50 -15.03
CA GLY A 298 14.79 3.01 -15.33
C GLY A 298 15.95 2.11 -14.90
N ILE A 299 15.67 1.03 -14.16
CA ILE A 299 16.61 -0.08 -13.97
C ILE A 299 16.24 -1.19 -14.95
N MET A 300 17.10 -1.37 -15.96
CA MET A 300 16.89 -2.35 -17.02
C MET A 300 17.76 -3.57 -16.79
N LEU A 301 17.15 -4.76 -16.85
CA LEU A 301 17.85 -6.03 -16.91
C LEU A 301 17.49 -6.75 -18.21
N ASN A 302 18.43 -7.52 -18.75
CA ASN A 302 18.14 -8.40 -19.87
C ASN A 302 17.13 -9.50 -19.46
N HIS A 303 16.53 -10.16 -20.45
CA HIS A 303 15.52 -11.18 -20.21
C HIS A 303 16.05 -12.36 -19.38
N PHE A 304 17.27 -12.81 -19.64
CA PHE A 304 17.88 -13.95 -18.94
C PHE A 304 18.08 -13.67 -17.44
N THR A 305 18.70 -12.54 -17.11
CA THR A 305 18.94 -12.11 -15.73
C THR A 305 17.63 -11.89 -14.98
N TYR A 306 16.64 -11.26 -15.63
CA TYR A 306 15.32 -11.13 -15.02
C TYR A 306 14.66 -12.49 -14.77
N GLY A 307 14.81 -13.45 -15.68
CA GLY A 307 14.32 -14.82 -15.51
C GLY A 307 14.96 -15.55 -14.32
N ILE A 308 16.20 -15.22 -13.95
CA ILE A 308 16.82 -15.74 -12.72
C ILE A 308 16.10 -15.16 -11.48
N LEU A 309 15.81 -13.87 -11.49
CA LEU A 309 15.05 -13.22 -10.41
C LEU A 309 13.63 -13.79 -10.29
N GLU A 310 12.96 -14.05 -11.41
CA GLU A 310 11.64 -14.68 -11.44
C GLU A 310 11.67 -16.08 -10.82
N LYS A 311 12.67 -16.90 -11.15
CA LYS A 311 12.85 -18.23 -10.55
C LYS A 311 13.05 -18.13 -9.03
N ARG A 312 13.90 -17.22 -8.57
CA ARG A 312 14.11 -17.00 -7.14
C ARG A 312 12.84 -16.50 -6.44
N ALA A 313 12.09 -15.61 -7.09
CA ALA A 313 10.84 -15.07 -6.55
C ALA A 313 9.68 -16.08 -6.54
N ALA A 314 9.81 -17.24 -7.20
CA ALA A 314 8.85 -18.33 -7.09
C ALA A 314 9.01 -19.14 -5.79
N GLU A 315 10.19 -19.12 -5.17
CA GLU A 315 10.46 -19.79 -3.89
C GLU A 315 9.82 -19.04 -2.72
N LEU A 316 9.24 -19.76 -1.75
CA LEU A 316 8.52 -19.16 -0.63
C LEU A 316 9.36 -18.11 0.09
N ASN A 317 8.83 -16.89 0.17
CA ASN A 317 9.48 -15.80 0.87
C ASN A 317 9.62 -16.09 2.38
N SER A 318 10.84 -15.96 2.90
CA SER A 318 11.19 -16.17 4.31
C SER A 318 10.77 -15.04 5.25
N GLY A 319 10.06 -14.02 4.74
CA GLY A 319 9.49 -12.94 5.54
C GLY A 319 8.55 -13.47 6.63
N ARG A 320 8.45 -12.70 7.72
CA ARG A 320 7.64 -13.06 8.90
C ARG A 320 6.21 -13.45 8.48
N ILE A 321 5.72 -14.56 9.03
CA ILE A 321 4.32 -14.98 8.88
C ILE A 321 3.46 -14.08 9.79
N PRO A 322 2.27 -13.63 9.36
CA PRO A 322 1.37 -12.86 10.20
C PRO A 322 1.01 -13.67 11.46
N VAL A 323 1.35 -13.13 12.62
CA VAL A 323 0.94 -13.66 13.92
C VAL A 323 0.13 -12.57 14.59
N ILE A 324 -1.13 -12.88 14.91
CA ILE A 324 -2.01 -11.98 15.67
C ILE A 324 -2.07 -12.54 17.09
N ASN A 325 -1.42 -11.91 18.06
CA ASN A 325 -1.39 -12.47 19.41
C ASN A 325 -2.77 -12.29 20.07
N LYS A 326 -3.20 -13.28 20.87
CA LYS A 326 -4.49 -13.17 21.61
C LYS A 326 -4.44 -12.09 22.69
N ASP A 327 -3.26 -11.68 23.14
CA ASP A 327 -3.10 -10.54 24.04
C ASP A 327 -3.43 -9.20 23.36
N ASP A 328 -3.49 -9.17 22.02
CA ASP A 328 -3.97 -8.03 21.23
C ASP A 328 -5.51 -7.88 21.26
N LEU A 329 -6.24 -8.81 21.92
CA LEU A 329 -7.70 -8.77 22.10
C LEU A 329 -8.15 -8.13 23.41
N GLN A 330 -7.22 -7.82 24.34
CA GLN A 330 -7.59 -7.12 25.56
C GLN A 330 -7.45 -5.62 25.33
N PRO A 331 -8.48 -4.79 25.57
CA PRO A 331 -8.26 -3.36 25.70
C PRO A 331 -7.19 -3.18 26.77
N THR A 332 -6.12 -2.46 26.41
CA THR A 332 -5.07 -2.14 27.38
C THR A 332 -5.73 -1.51 28.60
N LYS A 333 -5.38 -2.01 29.79
CA LYS A 333 -5.86 -1.54 31.10
C LYS A 333 -5.70 -0.02 31.35
N ALA A 334 -5.15 0.73 30.39
CA ALA A 334 -5.10 2.19 30.39
C ALA A 334 -6.50 2.85 30.21
N ALA A 335 -7.49 2.15 29.67
CA ALA A 335 -8.85 2.71 29.50
C ALA A 335 -9.71 2.65 30.78
N GLU A 336 -9.37 1.82 31.77
CA GLU A 336 -10.12 1.72 33.04
C GLU A 336 -9.62 2.70 34.12
N ALA A 337 -8.49 3.38 33.90
CA ALA A 337 -7.94 4.34 34.85
C ALA A 337 -8.45 5.79 34.68
N LEU A 338 -9.33 6.04 33.70
CA LEU A 338 -9.94 7.35 33.43
C LEU A 338 -11.42 7.44 33.82
N SER A 339 -11.95 6.41 34.53
CA SER A 339 -13.33 6.40 35.02
C SER A 339 -13.46 6.16 36.54
N THR A 340 -12.45 6.53 37.32
CA THR A 340 -12.53 6.58 38.79
C THR A 340 -12.07 7.91 39.33
#